data_AF-A0A523D759-F1
#
_entry.id   AF-A0A523D759-F1
#
_cell.length_a   1.000
_cell.length_b   1.000
_cell.length_c   1.000
_cell.angle_alpha   90.00
_cell.angle_beta   90.00
_cell.angle_gamma   90.00
#
_symmetry.space_group_name_H-M   'P 1'
#
loop_
_entity.id
_entity.type
_entity.pdbx_description
1 polymer ?
#
loop_
_entity_poly.entity_id
_entity_poly.type
_entity_poly.pdbx_seq_one_letter_code
_entity_poly.pdbx_strand_id
1 'polypeptide(L)'
;MLKSKKLKWVAISSFVLGVAVGLYLATAGLPTANAQESSPVKALTSQDVYFPGTEDLAPDEMRVTACGTGMPNARPKQAAACWLVELGNGDKFIFDIGTGSAERLSALKIPYDYLDKVFLGHLHSDHFGDMDALWVGGVIGNRVNPMKVWGPAGHEPEYGT
;
A
#
# COMPACT_ATOMS: atom_id res chain seq x y z
N MET A 1 28.25 -1.48 -57.68
CA MET A 1 27.77 -2.85 -57.41
C MET A 1 27.83 -3.30 -55.93
N LEU A 2 28.64 -2.71 -55.04
CA LEU A 2 28.77 -3.18 -53.64
C LEU A 2 27.61 -2.80 -52.69
N LYS A 3 26.95 -1.64 -52.89
CA LYS A 3 25.89 -1.15 -51.98
C LYS A 3 24.62 -2.03 -51.97
N SER A 4 24.22 -2.60 -53.11
CA SER A 4 23.02 -3.44 -53.20
C SER A 4 23.19 -4.81 -52.55
N LYS A 5 24.42 -5.35 -52.55
CA LYS A 5 24.73 -6.61 -51.84
C LYS A 5 24.66 -6.40 -50.32
N LYS A 6 25.22 -5.31 -49.78
CA LYS A 6 25.12 -5.00 -48.34
C LYS A 6 23.67 -4.82 -47.87
N LEU A 7 22.84 -4.12 -48.65
CA LEU A 7 21.43 -3.92 -48.31
C LEU A 7 20.62 -5.23 -48.32
N LYS A 8 20.90 -6.14 -49.28
CA LYS A 8 20.30 -7.47 -49.32
C LYS A 8 20.73 -8.34 -48.13
N TRP A 9 22.00 -8.28 -47.73
CA TRP A 9 22.50 -9.02 -46.58
C TRP A 9 21.88 -8.53 -45.27
N VAL A 10 21.73 -7.21 -45.09
CA VAL A 10 21.05 -6.62 -43.91
C VAL A 10 19.59 -7.06 -43.84
N ALA A 11 18.86 -7.04 -44.96
CA ALA A 11 17.46 -7.47 -45.00
C ALA A 11 17.30 -8.96 -44.65
N ILE A 12 18.20 -9.81 -45.14
CA ILE A 12 18.19 -11.26 -44.85
C ILE A 12 18.54 -11.52 -43.37
N SER A 13 19.55 -10.85 -42.82
CA SER A 13 19.91 -11.05 -41.41
C SER A 13 18.84 -10.51 -40.46
N SER A 14 18.17 -9.40 -40.79
CA SER A 14 17.00 -8.91 -40.04
C SER A 14 15.83 -9.89 -40.09
N PHE A 15 15.57 -10.51 -41.24
CA PHE A 15 14.50 -11.49 -41.39
C PHE A 15 14.79 -12.78 -40.60
N VAL A 16 16.02 -13.30 -40.68
CA VAL A 16 16.44 -14.50 -39.93
C VAL A 16 16.40 -14.24 -38.42
N LEU A 17 16.82 -13.06 -37.96
CA LEU A 17 16.73 -12.69 -36.56
C LEU A 17 15.28 -12.55 -36.11
N GLY A 18 14.41 -11.95 -36.93
CA GLY A 18 12.98 -11.85 -36.66
C GLY A 18 12.29 -13.22 -36.56
N VAL A 19 12.63 -14.15 -37.45
CA VAL A 19 12.12 -15.53 -37.41
C VAL A 19 12.64 -16.29 -36.19
N ALA A 20 13.92 -16.14 -35.85
CA ALA A 20 14.51 -16.78 -34.67
C ALA A 20 13.90 -16.26 -33.36
N VAL A 21 13.69 -14.95 -33.24
CA VAL A 21 13.01 -14.34 -32.09
C VAL A 21 11.54 -14.77 -32.04
N GLY A 22 10.86 -14.79 -33.19
CA GLY A 22 9.47 -15.26 -33.28
C GLY A 22 9.31 -16.73 -32.88
N LEU A 23 10.22 -17.61 -33.33
CA LEU A 23 10.24 -19.02 -32.91
C LEU A 23 10.57 -19.15 -31.42
N TYR A 24 11.55 -18.41 -30.93
CA TYR A 24 11.94 -18.45 -29.52
C TYR A 24 10.77 -18.05 -28.63
N LEU A 25 10.03 -16.98 -28.98
CA LEU A 25 8.83 -16.54 -28.28
C LEU A 25 7.65 -17.52 -28.43
N ALA A 26 7.55 -18.24 -29.55
CA ALA A 26 6.51 -19.26 -29.74
C ALA A 26 6.81 -20.56 -28.95
N THR A 27 8.09 -20.87 -28.69
CA THR A 27 8.51 -22.06 -27.92
C THR A 27 8.75 -21.78 -26.43
N ALA A 28 9.10 -20.54 -26.09
CA ALA A 28 9.12 -20.07 -24.71
C ALA A 28 7.66 -19.87 -24.32
N GLY A 29 7.01 -20.95 -23.89
CA GLY A 29 5.63 -20.91 -23.43
C GLY A 29 5.43 -19.71 -22.51
N LEU A 30 4.34 -18.98 -22.74
CA LEU A 30 3.89 -17.94 -21.81
C LEU A 30 3.91 -18.54 -20.41
N PRO A 31 4.40 -17.82 -19.38
CA PRO A 31 4.29 -18.30 -18.01
C PRO A 31 2.81 -18.52 -17.73
N THR A 32 2.38 -19.78 -17.77
CA THR A 32 1.07 -20.18 -17.30
C THR A 32 1.10 -19.87 -15.82
N ALA A 33 0.19 -19.02 -15.34
CA ALA A 33 -0.03 -18.84 -13.92
C ALA A 33 -0.14 -20.24 -13.31
N ASN A 34 0.91 -20.66 -12.58
CA ASN A 34 0.96 -21.99 -12.02
C ASN A 34 -0.17 -22.03 -10.98
N ALA A 35 -1.27 -22.68 -11.31
CA ALA A 35 -2.36 -22.89 -10.37
C ALA A 35 -1.77 -23.62 -9.17
N GLN A 36 -1.66 -22.94 -8.05
CA GLN A 36 -1.05 -23.52 -6.86
C GLN A 36 -1.85 -24.73 -6.41
N GLU A 37 -1.17 -25.87 -6.25
CA GLU A 37 -1.79 -27.07 -5.69
C GLU A 37 -2.25 -26.84 -4.24
N SER A 38 -3.49 -27.22 -3.95
CA SER A 38 -4.06 -27.13 -2.60
C SER A 38 -3.37 -28.12 -1.66
N SER A 39 -2.97 -27.67 -0.47
CA SER A 39 -2.31 -28.49 0.54
C SER A 39 -3.00 -28.35 1.89
N PRO A 40 -3.18 -29.45 2.67
CA PRO A 40 -3.78 -29.38 4.00
C PRO A 40 -2.84 -28.79 5.07
N VAL A 41 -1.55 -28.61 4.76
CA VAL A 41 -0.51 -28.21 5.74
C VAL A 41 0.40 -27.08 5.26
N LYS A 42 0.28 -26.65 4.00
CA LYS A 42 1.09 -25.55 3.44
C LYS A 42 0.22 -24.33 3.23
N ALA A 43 0.78 -23.16 3.51
CA ALA A 43 0.15 -21.89 3.16
C ALA A 43 0.13 -21.68 1.65
N LEU A 44 -0.81 -20.84 1.21
CA LEU A 44 -0.81 -20.32 -0.15
C LEU A 44 0.43 -19.45 -0.39
N THR A 45 1.07 -19.60 -1.54
CA THR A 45 2.23 -18.80 -1.98
C THR A 45 1.80 -17.49 -2.64
N SER A 46 0.55 -17.43 -3.11
CA SER A 46 -0.11 -16.22 -3.60
C SER A 46 -1.56 -16.17 -3.11
N GLN A 47 -2.05 -14.99 -2.78
CA GLN A 47 -3.40 -14.75 -2.29
C GLN A 47 -4.09 -13.73 -3.20
N ASP A 48 -5.39 -13.88 -3.41
CA ASP A 48 -6.20 -12.89 -4.14
C ASP A 48 -6.61 -11.70 -3.25
N VAL A 49 -6.30 -11.77 -1.95
CA VAL A 49 -6.60 -10.75 -0.95
C VAL A 49 -5.38 -10.49 -0.08
N TYR A 50 -5.28 -9.25 0.40
CA TYR A 50 -4.23 -8.86 1.32
C TYR A 50 -4.49 -9.40 2.73
N PHE A 51 -3.51 -10.12 3.28
CA PHE A 51 -3.45 -10.44 4.71
C PHE A 51 -2.39 -9.56 5.38
N PRO A 52 -2.74 -8.79 6.44
CA PRO A 52 -1.77 -7.88 7.04
C PRO A 52 -0.52 -8.57 7.56
N GLY A 53 0.64 -8.06 7.14
CA GLY A 53 1.97 -8.56 7.52
C GLY A 53 2.44 -9.80 6.74
N THR A 54 1.81 -10.16 5.61
CA THR A 54 2.21 -11.33 4.80
C THR A 54 2.85 -10.99 3.46
N GLU A 55 2.91 -9.71 3.09
CA GLU A 55 3.47 -9.25 1.82
C GLU A 55 4.57 -8.22 2.09
N ASP A 56 5.74 -8.44 1.48
CA ASP A 56 6.79 -7.44 1.37
C ASP A 56 6.27 -6.21 0.61
N LEU A 57 6.88 -5.05 0.83
CA LEU A 57 6.57 -3.82 0.10
C LEU A 57 7.84 -3.38 -0.62
N ALA A 58 7.83 -3.40 -1.96
CA ALA A 58 9.03 -3.11 -2.76
C ALA A 58 9.43 -1.63 -2.66
N PRO A 59 10.72 -1.27 -2.88
CA PRO A 59 11.20 0.11 -2.73
C PRO A 59 10.46 1.17 -3.55
N ASP A 60 9.90 0.78 -4.70
CA ASP A 60 9.12 1.60 -5.63
C ASP A 60 7.60 1.35 -5.54
N GLU A 61 7.15 0.79 -4.43
CA GLU A 61 5.75 0.45 -4.17
C GLU A 61 5.13 1.31 -3.07
N MET A 62 3.81 1.50 -3.17
CA MET A 62 2.97 2.12 -2.15
C MET A 62 1.75 1.25 -1.91
N ARG A 63 1.37 1.10 -0.63
CA ARG A 63 0.13 0.44 -0.22
C ARG A 63 -0.77 1.43 0.50
N VAL A 64 -2.03 1.52 0.08
CA VAL A 64 -3.04 2.35 0.71
C VAL A 64 -4.14 1.47 1.28
N THR A 65 -4.37 1.55 2.58
CA THR A 65 -5.41 0.82 3.28
C THR A 65 -6.48 1.78 3.79
N ALA A 66 -7.73 1.53 3.42
CA ALA A 66 -8.88 2.25 3.96
C ALA A 66 -9.25 1.65 5.33
N CYS A 67 -8.77 2.27 6.41
CA CYS A 67 -9.12 1.89 7.78
C CYS A 67 -10.49 2.42 8.21
N GLY A 68 -11.04 3.38 7.47
CA GLY A 68 -12.45 3.73 7.54
C GLY A 68 -12.86 4.68 6.42
N THR A 69 -14.12 4.59 6.02
CA THR A 69 -14.70 5.30 4.86
C THR A 69 -16.05 5.93 5.19
N GLY A 70 -16.35 6.05 6.48
CA GLY A 70 -17.63 6.44 7.02
C GLY A 70 -17.87 7.94 7.08
N MET A 71 -18.83 8.30 7.91
CA MET A 71 -19.35 9.66 8.15
C MET A 71 -19.54 9.81 9.67
N PRO A 72 -19.83 11.00 10.22
CA PRO A 72 -19.97 11.16 11.67
C PRO A 72 -21.16 10.37 12.25
N ASN A 73 -22.13 10.02 11.42
CA ASN A 73 -23.16 9.06 11.78
C ASN A 73 -22.55 7.65 11.81
N ALA A 74 -22.31 7.17 13.04
CA ALA A 74 -21.70 5.87 13.29
C ALA A 74 -22.47 4.72 12.62
N ARG A 75 -21.72 3.82 11.98
CA ARG A 75 -22.24 2.59 11.37
C ARG A 75 -21.36 1.40 11.75
N PRO A 76 -21.92 0.27 12.23
CA PRO A 76 -21.12 -0.87 12.71
C PRO A 76 -20.12 -1.44 11.70
N LYS A 77 -20.45 -1.36 10.41
CA LYS A 77 -19.66 -1.93 9.32
C LYS A 77 -18.77 -0.91 8.59
N GLN A 78 -18.71 0.34 9.06
CA GLN A 78 -17.98 1.41 8.38
C GLN A 78 -17.54 2.47 9.39
N ALA A 79 -16.31 2.32 9.89
CA ALA A 79 -15.63 3.32 10.71
C ALA A 79 -15.51 4.65 9.96
N ALA A 80 -15.35 5.76 10.69
CA ALA A 80 -15.17 7.08 10.11
C ALA A 80 -13.82 7.24 9.38
N ALA A 81 -13.56 8.39 8.77
CA ALA A 81 -12.45 8.56 7.82
C ALA A 81 -11.09 8.19 8.43
N CYS A 82 -10.37 7.28 7.77
CA CYS A 82 -9.00 6.92 8.13
C CYS A 82 -8.33 6.17 6.97
N TRP A 83 -7.13 6.63 6.60
CA TRP A 83 -6.33 6.02 5.55
C TRP A 83 -4.91 5.80 6.04
N LEU A 84 -4.42 4.58 5.91
CA LEU A 84 -3.01 4.26 6.12
C LEU A 84 -2.31 4.22 4.77
N VAL A 85 -1.23 4.97 4.64
CA VAL A 85 -0.31 4.93 3.49
C VAL A 85 1.01 4.35 3.96
N GLU A 86 1.44 3.26 3.32
CA GLU A 86 2.72 2.59 3.56
C GLU A 86 3.58 2.72 2.31
N LEU A 87 4.84 3.10 2.48
CA LEU A 87 5.79 3.29 1.38
C LEU A 87 6.92 2.25 1.44
N GLY A 88 7.44 1.88 0.27
CA GLY A 88 8.57 0.96 0.11
C GLY A 88 9.86 1.35 0.84
N ASN A 89 10.01 2.62 1.21
CA ASN A 89 11.13 3.10 2.02
C ASN A 89 10.96 2.81 3.52
N GLY A 90 9.83 2.23 3.93
CA GLY A 90 9.49 1.91 5.32
C GLY A 90 8.63 2.95 6.03
N ASP A 91 8.46 4.16 5.46
CA ASP A 91 7.62 5.18 6.06
C ASP A 91 6.13 4.78 6.02
N LYS A 92 5.41 5.22 7.05
CA LYS A 92 3.95 5.09 7.14
C LYS A 92 3.34 6.39 7.62
N PHE A 93 2.20 6.72 7.03
CA PHE A 93 1.46 7.95 7.28
C PHE A 93 -0.01 7.62 7.46
N ILE A 94 -0.61 8.20 8.49
CA ILE A 94 -2.05 8.11 8.75
C ILE A 94 -2.68 9.42 8.31
N PHE A 95 -3.70 9.34 7.45
CA PHE A 95 -4.53 10.47 7.07
C PHE A 95 -5.91 10.27 7.68
N ASP A 96 -6.23 11.13 8.63
CA ASP A 96 -7.36 11.03 9.55
C ASP A 96 -7.34 9.76 10.43
N ILE A 97 -7.97 9.88 11.60
CA ILE A 97 -8.19 8.80 12.57
C ILE A 97 -9.57 9.00 13.20
N GLY A 98 -10.61 8.98 12.36
CA GLY A 98 -11.99 9.16 12.78
C GLY A 98 -12.50 8.07 13.71
N THR A 99 -13.58 8.34 14.44
CA THR A 99 -14.18 7.40 15.39
C THR A 99 -14.35 5.97 14.85
N GLY A 100 -13.85 4.99 15.59
CA GLY A 100 -13.87 3.55 15.28
C GLY A 100 -12.76 3.04 14.36
N SER A 101 -11.88 3.92 13.86
CA SER A 101 -10.81 3.54 12.94
C SER A 101 -9.59 2.92 13.63
N ALA A 102 -9.34 3.20 14.91
CA ALA A 102 -8.20 2.64 15.65
C ALA A 102 -8.26 1.11 15.74
N GLU A 103 -9.47 0.54 15.87
CA GLU A 103 -9.70 -0.91 15.80
C GLU A 103 -9.16 -1.49 14.49
N ARG A 104 -9.48 -0.84 13.37
CA ARG A 104 -9.11 -1.29 12.02
C ARG A 104 -7.62 -1.14 11.76
N LEU A 105 -7.03 -0.06 12.24
CA LEU A 105 -5.59 0.15 12.18
C LEU A 105 -4.83 -0.91 13.01
N SER A 106 -5.31 -1.21 14.22
CA SER A 106 -4.69 -2.24 15.08
C SER A 106 -4.76 -3.64 14.45
N ALA A 107 -5.80 -3.94 13.66
CA ALA A 107 -5.93 -5.22 12.96
C ALA A 107 -4.85 -5.43 11.88
N LEU A 108 -4.14 -4.37 11.47
CA LEU A 108 -3.05 -4.45 10.49
C LEU A 108 -1.74 -4.98 11.07
N LYS A 109 -1.66 -5.19 12.40
CA LYS A 109 -0.49 -5.78 13.09
C LYS A 109 0.82 -4.98 12.92
N ILE A 110 0.71 -3.68 12.66
CA ILE A 110 1.86 -2.80 12.53
C ILE A 110 2.27 -2.33 13.93
N PRO A 111 3.55 -2.44 14.32
CA PRO A 111 4.04 -1.85 15.57
C PRO A 111 3.73 -0.36 15.65
N TYR A 112 3.21 0.10 16.79
CA TYR A 112 2.77 1.50 16.95
C TYR A 112 3.92 2.52 16.80
N ASP A 113 5.18 2.12 17.00
CA ASP A 113 6.36 2.97 16.72
C ASP A 113 6.46 3.41 15.25
N TYR A 114 5.87 2.67 14.31
CA TYR A 114 5.78 3.05 12.90
C TYR A 114 4.52 3.86 12.58
N LEU A 115 3.57 3.95 13.52
CA LEU A 115 2.30 4.67 13.40
C LEU A 115 2.38 5.99 14.17
N ASP A 116 3.46 6.75 13.95
CA ASP A 116 3.79 7.98 14.67
C ASP A 116 3.53 9.27 13.86
N LYS A 117 3.07 9.18 12.60
CA LYS A 117 2.85 10.34 11.72
C LYS A 117 1.39 10.43 11.30
N VAL A 118 0.69 11.43 11.82
CA VAL A 118 -0.77 11.61 11.61
C VAL A 118 -1.05 12.96 10.97
N PHE A 119 -1.82 12.97 9.89
CA PHE A 119 -2.29 14.14 9.18
C PHE A 119 -3.80 14.22 9.33
N LEU A 120 -4.32 15.32 9.88
CA LEU A 120 -5.73 15.56 10.07
C LEU A 120 -6.23 16.53 9.01
N GLY A 121 -7.26 16.14 8.26
CA GLY A 121 -7.93 17.03 7.32
C GLY A 121 -8.64 18.18 8.05
N HIS A 122 -9.39 17.85 9.11
CA HIS A 122 -10.00 18.82 10.03
C HIS A 122 -10.42 18.18 11.35
N LEU A 123 -10.95 19.00 12.28
CA LEU A 123 -11.22 18.62 13.67
C LEU A 123 -12.69 18.24 13.93
N HIS A 124 -13.35 17.58 12.97
CA HIS A 124 -14.60 16.87 13.26
C HIS A 124 -14.31 15.45 13.75
N SER A 125 -15.16 14.92 14.64
CA SER A 125 -14.93 13.62 15.29
C SER A 125 -14.77 12.46 14.30
N ASP A 126 -15.36 12.55 13.12
CA ASP A 126 -15.20 11.59 12.04
C ASP A 126 -13.84 11.64 11.32
N HIS A 127 -12.95 12.56 11.72
CA HIS A 127 -11.60 12.71 11.19
C HIS A 127 -10.50 12.64 12.28
N PHE A 128 -10.80 12.95 13.54
CA PHE A 128 -9.80 12.88 14.64
C PHE A 128 -10.26 12.10 15.88
N GLY A 129 -11.49 11.58 15.89
CA GLY A 129 -12.17 11.11 17.10
C GLY A 129 -11.53 9.90 17.79
N ASP A 130 -10.65 9.16 17.13
CA ASP A 130 -9.90 8.02 17.70
C ASP A 130 -8.43 8.37 17.99
N MET A 131 -8.08 9.67 18.02
CA MET A 131 -6.71 10.11 18.33
C MET A 131 -6.27 9.67 19.73
N ASP A 132 -7.19 9.64 20.70
CA ASP A 132 -6.93 9.14 22.05
C ASP A 132 -6.60 7.65 22.06
N ALA A 133 -7.34 6.85 21.30
CA ALA A 133 -7.09 5.41 21.13
C ALA A 133 -5.74 5.16 20.46
N LEU A 134 -5.38 5.94 19.44
CA LEU A 134 -4.06 5.86 18.81
C LEU A 134 -2.94 6.33 19.75
N TRP A 135 -3.18 7.38 20.54
CA TRP A 135 -2.20 7.97 21.45
C TRP A 135 -1.95 7.09 22.68
N VAL A 136 -2.98 6.85 23.50
CA VAL A 136 -2.89 6.02 24.72
C VAL A 136 -2.66 4.56 24.35
N GLY A 137 -3.41 4.04 23.38
CA GLY A 137 -3.28 2.66 22.94
C GLY A 137 -1.89 2.37 22.36
N GLY A 138 -1.27 3.34 21.69
CA GLY A 138 0.11 3.20 21.24
C GLY A 138 1.13 3.11 22.37
N VAL A 139 0.96 3.84 23.47
CA VAL A 139 1.83 3.71 24.66
C VAL A 139 1.71 2.31 25.27
N ILE A 140 0.48 1.80 25.40
CA ILE A 140 0.22 0.43 25.86
C ILE A 140 0.80 -0.60 24.86
N GLY A 141 0.73 -0.30 23.57
CA GLY A 141 1.36 -1.03 22.47
C GLY A 141 2.87 -0.82 22.34
N ASN A 142 3.52 -0.28 23.38
CA ASN A 142 4.96 -0.09 23.50
C ASN A 142 5.58 0.88 22.47
N ARG A 143 4.82 1.88 21.99
CA ARG A 143 5.39 3.02 21.26
C ARG A 143 6.24 3.85 22.22
N VAL A 144 7.49 4.06 21.84
CA VAL A 144 8.46 4.91 22.55
C VAL A 144 8.77 6.19 21.78
N ASN A 145 8.46 6.22 20.47
CA ASN A 145 8.62 7.40 19.65
C ASN A 145 7.46 8.40 19.86
N PRO A 146 7.74 9.72 19.89
CA PRO A 146 6.69 10.73 19.99
C PRO A 146 5.82 10.74 18.72
N MET A 147 4.51 10.84 18.92
CA MET A 147 3.57 11.03 17.82
C MET A 147 3.69 12.47 17.28
N LYS A 148 3.79 12.59 15.97
CA LYS A 148 3.83 13.85 15.22
C LYS A 148 2.49 14.00 14.51
N VAL A 149 1.82 15.11 14.80
CA VAL A 149 0.49 15.41 14.29
C VAL A 149 0.57 16.70 13.47
N TRP A 150 0.04 16.64 12.25
CA TRP A 150 -0.17 17.79 11.38
C TRP A 150 -1.67 17.97 11.19
N GLY A 151 -2.18 19.17 11.36
CA GLY A 151 -3.60 19.47 11.20
C GLY A 151 -3.82 20.94 10.84
N PRO A 152 -5.08 21.37 10.68
CA PRO A 152 -5.38 22.76 10.44
C PRO A 152 -5.26 23.58 11.73
N ALA A 153 -4.85 24.82 11.56
CA ALA A 153 -4.99 25.84 12.57
C ALA A 153 -6.46 26.18 12.83
N GLY A 154 -6.73 26.82 13.97
CA GLY A 154 -8.00 27.48 14.20
C GLY A 154 -8.24 28.63 13.21
N HIS A 155 -9.45 29.16 13.20
CA HIS A 155 -9.77 30.32 12.37
C HIS A 155 -8.98 31.58 12.78
N GLU A 156 -8.61 31.69 14.06
CA GLU A 156 -7.83 32.78 14.61
C GLU A 156 -6.57 32.24 15.31
N PRO A 157 -5.46 33.01 15.35
CA PRO A 157 -4.21 32.57 15.99
C PRO A 157 -4.36 32.15 17.46
N GLU A 158 -5.25 32.78 18.22
CA GLU A 158 -5.48 32.44 19.63
C GLU A 158 -6.12 31.06 19.85
N TYR A 159 -6.71 30.46 18.81
CA TYR A 159 -7.31 29.13 18.88
C TYR A 159 -6.31 28.01 18.58
N GLY A 160 -5.07 28.35 18.22
CA GLY A 160 -3.97 27.41 18.03
C GLY A 160 -3.67 27.06 16.56
N THR A 161 -2.59 26.30 16.39
CA THR A 161 -2.08 25.74 15.12
C THR A 161 -2.33 24.25 15.02
#